data_AF-A0A438GI32-F1
#
_entry.id   AF-A0A438GI32-F1
#
_cell.length_a   1.000
_cell.length_b   1.000
_cell.length_c   1.000
_cell.angle_alpha   90.00
_cell.angle_beta   90.00
_cell.angle_gamma   90.00
#
_symmetry.space_group_name_H-M   'P 1'
#
loop_
_entity.id
_entity.type
_entity.pdbx_description
1 polymer ?
#
loop_
_entity_poly.entity_id
_entity_poly.type
_entity_poly.pdbx_seq_one_letter_code
_entity_poly.pdbx_strand_id
1 'polypeptide(L)'
;MALVAHFDLELHQMGVKTTFLNGDLSEEVYMSQPEGFKANGKENMVCKLKRSIYGLKQASRQWYLKFDKIVTPFGFIENKFDQYGF
;
A
#
# COMPACT_ATOMS: atom_id res chain seq x y z
N MET A 1 -5.03 21.01 2.03
CA MET A 1 -4.23 22.09 2.65
C MET A 1 -4.89 23.46 2.60
N ALA A 2 -5.52 23.87 1.48
CA ALA A 2 -6.16 25.19 1.39
C ALA A 2 -7.22 25.45 2.48
N LEU A 3 -8.03 24.45 2.83
CA LEU A 3 -9.02 24.57 3.91
C LEU A 3 -8.36 24.73 5.30
N VAL A 4 -7.29 23.98 5.57
CA VAL A 4 -6.51 24.10 6.82
C VAL A 4 -5.97 25.51 6.99
N ALA A 5 -5.37 26.06 5.93
CA ALA A 5 -4.83 27.42 5.94
C ALA A 5 -5.92 28.50 6.03
N HIS A 6 -7.10 28.26 5.44
CA HIS A 6 -8.21 29.22 5.47
C HIS A 6 -8.90 29.27 6.84
N PHE A 7 -9.00 28.14 7.53
CA PHE A 7 -9.67 28.01 8.83
C PHE A 7 -8.72 27.96 10.03
N ASP A 8 -7.43 28.23 9.81
CA ASP A 8 -6.37 28.20 10.82
C ASP A 8 -6.36 26.92 11.68
N LEU A 9 -6.50 25.77 11.00
CA LEU A 9 -6.52 24.45 11.64
C LEU A 9 -5.10 23.90 11.78
N GLU A 10 -4.87 23.10 12.83
CA GLU A 10 -3.63 22.36 12.98
C GLU A 10 -3.65 21.10 12.10
N LEU A 11 -2.59 20.88 11.31
CA LEU A 11 -2.45 19.73 10.43
C LEU A 11 -1.20 18.93 10.77
N HIS A 12 -1.41 17.65 11.14
CA HIS A 12 -0.34 16.69 11.30
C HIS A 12 -0.24 15.79 10.07
N GLN A 13 0.94 15.73 9.45
CA GLN A 13 1.24 14.81 8.36
C GLN A 13 2.27 13.78 8.81
N MET A 14 1.98 12.50 8.55
CA MET A 14 2.89 11.40 8.86
C MET A 14 3.24 10.63 7.59
N GLY A 15 4.52 10.64 7.23
CA GLY A 15 5.05 9.79 6.17
C GLY A 15 5.38 8.40 6.72
N VAL A 16 4.64 7.39 6.30
CA VAL A 16 4.95 6.00 6.68
C VAL A 16 5.99 5.42 5.72
N LYS A 17 7.10 4.92 6.25
CA LYS A 17 8.12 4.22 5.45
C LYS A 17 7.66 2.80 5.15
N THR A 18 8.00 2.28 3.97
CA THR A 18 7.77 0.87 3.57
C THR A 18 6.30 0.40 3.61
N THR A 19 5.33 1.31 3.46
CA THR A 19 3.88 1.02 3.47
C THR A 19 3.48 -0.14 2.58
N PHE A 20 4.05 -0.21 1.38
CA PHE A 20 3.71 -1.23 0.40
C PHE A 20 4.10 -2.64 0.88
N LEU A 21 5.17 -2.79 1.66
CA LEU A 21 5.59 -4.10 2.20
C LEU A 21 4.71 -4.61 3.34
N ASN A 22 3.87 -3.72 3.89
CA ASN A 22 2.96 -4.04 4.98
C ASN A 22 1.54 -4.35 4.48
N GLY A 23 1.21 -4.01 3.23
CA GLY A 23 -0.05 -4.39 2.60
C GLY A 23 -0.09 -5.89 2.30
N ASP A 24 -1.13 -6.56 2.79
CA ASP A 24 -1.34 -7.98 2.47
C ASP A 24 -1.80 -8.11 1.01
N LEU A 25 -1.35 -9.15 0.33
CA LEU A 25 -1.81 -9.48 -1.01
C LEU A 25 -3.12 -10.26 -0.90
N SER A 26 -4.24 -9.63 -1.25
CA SER A 26 -5.52 -10.33 -1.38
C SER A 26 -5.56 -11.28 -2.58
N GLU A 27 -4.71 -11.03 -3.58
CA GLU A 27 -4.65 -11.77 -4.84
C GLU A 27 -3.30 -12.47 -4.98
N GLU A 28 -3.29 -13.61 -5.67
CA GLU A 28 -2.03 -14.29 -6.01
C GLU A 28 -1.33 -13.55 -7.15
N VAL A 29 -0.26 -12.83 -6.81
CA VAL A 29 0.57 -12.14 -7.80
C VAL A 29 1.84 -12.93 -8.04
N TYR A 30 2.11 -13.20 -9.32
CA TYR A 30 3.33 -13.83 -9.79
C TYR A 30 4.17 -12.81 -10.56
N MET A 31 5.49 -12.88 -10.42
CA MET A 31 6.42 -12.07 -11.19
C MET A 31 7.47 -12.97 -11.85
N SER A 32 8.06 -12.47 -12.94
CA SER A 32 9.24 -13.10 -13.53
C SER A 32 10.39 -13.11 -12.51
N GLN A 33 11.25 -14.13 -12.61
CA GLN A 33 12.43 -14.20 -11.76
C GLN A 33 13.34 -13.00 -12.03
N PRO A 34 13.81 -12.29 -10.98
CA PRO A 34 14.73 -11.18 -11.13
C PRO A 34 16.08 -11.65 -11.67
N GLU A 35 16.81 -10.74 -12.29
CA GLU A 35 18.17 -11.00 -12.76
C GLU A 35 19.07 -11.43 -11.59
N GLY A 36 19.87 -12.48 -11.79
CA GLY A 36 20.69 -13.09 -10.74
C GLY A 36 20.00 -14.15 -9.89
N PHE A 37 18.67 -14.34 -10.01
CA PHE A 37 17.95 -15.41 -9.29
C PHE A 37 17.66 -16.64 -10.16
N LYS A 38 17.80 -16.52 -11.49
CA LYS A 38 17.57 -17.62 -12.44
C LYS A 38 18.64 -18.72 -12.23
N ALA A 39 18.23 -19.85 -11.67
CA ALA A 39 19.08 -21.04 -11.55
C ALA A 39 18.94 -21.91 -12.82
N ASN A 40 20.04 -22.56 -13.24
CA ASN A 40 20.06 -23.48 -14.38
C ASN A 40 18.94 -24.53 -14.25
N GLY A 41 18.11 -24.66 -15.29
CA GLY A 41 16.99 -25.60 -15.31
C GLY A 41 15.72 -25.13 -14.59
N LYS A 42 15.73 -23.92 -14.00
CA LYS A 42 14.54 -23.26 -13.42
C LYS A 42 14.17 -21.98 -14.14
N GLU A 43 14.67 -21.75 -15.35
CA GLU A 43 14.46 -20.52 -16.12
C GLU A 43 12.97 -20.21 -16.37
N ASN A 44 12.14 -21.25 -16.50
CA ASN A 44 10.69 -21.12 -16.74
C ASN A 44 9.87 -20.92 -15.45
N MET A 45 10.50 -20.85 -14.27
CA MET A 45 9.77 -20.60 -13.02
C MET A 45 9.40 -19.12 -12.87
N VAL A 46 8.34 -18.88 -12.11
CA VAL A 46 7.89 -17.56 -11.68
C VAL A 46 7.96 -17.46 -10.16
N CYS A 47 8.17 -16.26 -9.64
CA CYS A 47 8.17 -15.98 -8.21
C CYS A 47 6.75 -15.61 -7.77
N LYS A 48 6.22 -16.28 -6.75
CA LYS A 48 4.99 -15.87 -6.08
C LYS A 48 5.30 -14.79 -5.05
N LEU A 49 4.66 -13.64 -5.17
CA LEU A 49 4.79 -12.58 -4.19
C LEU A 49 4.02 -12.94 -2.92
N LYS A 50 4.70 -12.86 -1.76
CA LYS A 50 4.09 -13.05 -0.43
C LYS A 50 3.64 -11.75 0.22
N ARG A 51 4.16 -10.62 -0.26
CA ARG A 51 3.87 -9.26 0.22
C ARG A 51 3.75 -8.33 -0.95
N SER A 52 2.97 -7.27 -0.79
CA SER A 52 2.87 -6.24 -1.81
C SER A 52 4.21 -5.51 -1.96
N ILE A 53 4.53 -5.11 -3.20
CA ILE A 53 5.77 -4.42 -3.55
C ILE A 53 5.43 -3.12 -4.28
N TYR A 54 6.42 -2.22 -4.36
CA TYR A 54 6.27 -0.98 -5.11
C TYR A 54 5.93 -1.25 -6.58
N GLY A 55 5.06 -0.42 -7.16
CA GLY A 55 4.64 -0.53 -8.56
C GLY A 55 3.44 -1.45 -8.82
N LEU A 56 2.95 -2.20 -7.83
CA LEU A 56 1.68 -2.91 -7.95
C LEU A 56 0.52 -1.91 -7.84
N LYS A 57 -0.38 -1.90 -8.82
CA LYS A 57 -1.55 -0.99 -8.86
C LYS A 57 -2.43 -1.11 -7.62
N GLN A 58 -2.55 -2.31 -7.08
CA GLN A 58 -3.33 -2.61 -5.87
C GLN A 58 -2.60 -2.33 -4.56
N ALA A 59 -1.29 -2.02 -4.57
CA ALA A 59 -0.51 -1.88 -3.35
C ALA A 59 -0.98 -0.73 -2.46
N SER A 60 -1.33 0.41 -3.07
CA SER A 60 -1.86 1.58 -2.37
C SER A 60 -3.19 1.24 -1.68
N ARG A 61 -4.11 0.60 -2.41
CA ARG A 61 -5.42 0.21 -1.90
C ARG A 61 -5.32 -0.82 -0.76
N GLN A 62 -4.47 -1.83 -0.90
CA GLN A 62 -4.30 -2.84 0.16
C GLN A 62 -3.69 -2.25 1.43
N TRP A 63 -2.71 -1.34 1.27
CA TRP A 63 -2.18 -0.59 2.39
C TRP A 63 -3.25 0.27 3.06
N TYR A 64 -4.06 0.99 2.28
CA TYR A 64 -5.16 1.82 2.78
C TYR A 64 -6.14 1.01 3.62
N LEU A 65 -6.65 -0.12 3.08
CA LEU A 65 -7.59 -0.98 3.80
C LEU A 65 -7.02 -1.54 5.11
N LYS A 66 -5.72 -1.86 5.13
CA LYS A 66 -5.06 -2.34 6.35
C LYS A 66 -4.88 -1.23 7.36
N PHE A 67 -4.47 -0.05 6.90
CA PHE A 67 -4.31 1.13 7.74
C PHE A 67 -5.65 1.54 8.37
N ASP A 68 -6.71 1.64 7.56
CA ASP A 68 -8.07 1.97 8.00
C ASP A 68 -8.57 1.03 9.11
N LYS A 69 -8.41 -0.28 8.93
CA LYS A 69 -8.72 -1.29 9.95
C LYS A 69 -7.95 -1.11 11.25
N ILE A 70 -6.71 -0.61 11.18
CA ILE A 70 -5.86 -0.39 12.36
C ILE A 70 -6.25 0.91 13.06
N VAL A 71 -6.56 1.99 12.34
CA VAL A 71 -6.82 3.31 12.95
C VAL A 71 -8.27 3.50 13.40
N THR A 72 -9.24 2.85 12.77
CA THR A 72 -10.66 2.95 13.14
C THR A 72 -10.91 2.62 14.62
N PRO A 73 -10.32 1.55 15.21
CA PRO A 73 -10.44 1.28 16.64
C PRO A 73 -9.91 2.37 17.58
N PHE A 74 -9.02 3.25 17.10
CA PHE A 74 -8.50 4.38 17.89
C PHE A 74 -9.41 5.62 17.82
N GLY A 75 -10.59 5.52 17.19
CA GLY A 75 -11.57 6.60 17.09
C GLY A 75 -11.37 7.53 15.89
N PHE A 76 -10.46 7.20 14.97
CA PHE A 76 -10.33 7.92 13.69
C PHE A 76 -11.47 7.54 12.75
N ILE A 77 -11.98 8.52 12.01
CA ILE A 77 -13.07 8.35 11.05
C ILE A 77 -12.58 8.80 9.67
N GLU A 78 -12.82 7.98 8.67
CA GLU A 78 -12.54 8.31 7.27
C GLU A 78 -13.33 9.54 6.83
N ASN A 79 -12.65 10.46 6.14
CA ASN A 79 -13.31 11.56 5.47
C ASN A 79 -13.94 11.08 4.15
N LYS A 80 -15.27 11.17 4.05
CA LYS A 80 -16.04 10.73 2.88
C LYS A 80 -15.67 11.44 1.57
N PHE A 81 -15.03 12.61 1.64
CA PHE A 81 -14.59 13.33 0.45
C PHE A 81 -13.27 12.81 -0.14
N ASP A 82 -12.49 12.07 0.65
CA ASP A 82 -11.20 11.50 0.21
C ASP A 82 -11.36 10.13 -0.48
N GLN A 83 -12.58 9.58 -0.49
CA GLN A 83 -12.90 8.26 -1.03
C GLN A 83 -12.69 8.13 -2.57
N TYR A 84 -12.63 9.26 -3.30
CA TYR A 84 -12.48 9.28 -4.76
C TYR A 84 -11.02 9.37 -5.25
N GLY A 85 -10.04 9.32 -4.34
CA GLY A 85 -8.62 9.60 -4.64
C GLY A 85 -7.73 8.38 -4.96
N PHE A 86 -8.27 7.16 -5.05
CA PHE A 86 -7.51 5.93 -5.30
C PHE A 86 -7.92 5.21 -6.58
#